data_AF-A0A6A4D8X6-F1
#
_entry.id   AF-A0A6A4D8X6-F1
#
_cell.length_a   1.000
_cell.length_b   1.000
_cell.length_c   1.000
_cell.angle_alpha   90.00
_cell.angle_beta   90.00
_cell.angle_gamma   90.00
#
_symmetry.space_group_name_H-M   'P 1'
#
loop_
_entity.id
_entity.type
_entity.pdbx_description
1 polymer ?
#
loop_
_entity_poly.entity_id
_entity_poly.type
_entity_poly.pdbx_seq_one_letter_code
_entity_poly.pdbx_strand_id
1 'polypeptide(L)'
;MTRALMRAHFDVVLFLHANRLEDFSFLGTTFVRHSCIELAQWLLCHYADKLDGCEFEVPTSNWRFNEWCAKVNLHRAREYDASTWWVCESAVLQLEEQP
;
A
#
# COMPACT_ATOMS: atom_id res chain seq x y z
N MET A 1 -3.18 -14.32 -2.05
CA MET A 1 -2.47 -13.12 -2.53
C MET A 1 -1.49 -12.54 -1.50
N THR A 2 -1.80 -12.56 -0.20
CA THR A 2 -1.05 -11.94 0.91
C THR A 2 0.48 -12.12 0.88
N ARG A 3 1.00 -13.34 0.64
CA ARG A 3 2.45 -13.58 0.61
C ARG A 3 3.17 -12.88 -0.55
N ALA A 4 2.52 -12.79 -1.72
CA ALA A 4 3.07 -12.08 -2.87
C ALA A 4 3.07 -10.56 -2.63
N LEU A 5 2.02 -10.06 -1.97
CA LEU A 5 1.92 -8.66 -1.53
C LEU A 5 3.03 -8.29 -0.54
N MET A 6 3.24 -9.06 0.53
CA MET A 6 4.30 -8.76 1.52
C MET A 6 5.71 -8.68 0.93
N ARG A 7 5.95 -9.33 -0.22
CA ARG A 7 7.23 -9.32 -0.94
C ARG A 7 7.25 -8.39 -2.14
N ALA A 8 6.17 -7.64 -2.39
CA ALA A 8 5.99 -6.78 -3.56
C ALA A 8 6.22 -7.47 -4.93
N HIS A 9 5.86 -8.76 -5.05
CA HIS A 9 5.93 -9.50 -6.32
C HIS A 9 4.69 -9.19 -7.17
N PHE A 10 4.68 -8.01 -7.81
CA PHE A 10 3.48 -7.47 -8.46
C PHE A 10 2.95 -8.35 -9.61
N ASP A 11 3.84 -8.94 -10.40
CA ASP A 11 3.52 -9.91 -11.45
C ASP A 11 2.74 -11.12 -10.91
N VAL A 12 3.19 -11.69 -9.79
CA VAL A 12 2.51 -12.79 -9.11
C VAL A 12 1.18 -12.34 -8.51
N VAL A 13 1.10 -11.10 -8.00
CA VAL A 13 -0.15 -10.52 -7.51
C VAL A 13 -1.19 -10.43 -8.63
N LEU A 14 -0.82 -9.89 -9.79
CA LEU A 14 -1.71 -9.81 -10.95
C LEU A 14 -2.14 -11.19 -11.43
N PHE A 15 -1.22 -12.15 -11.51
CA PHE A 15 -1.54 -13.53 -11.87
C PHE A 15 -2.54 -14.16 -10.89
N LEU A 16 -2.32 -14.00 -9.59
CA LEU A 16 -3.21 -14.53 -8.56
C LEU A 16 -4.57 -13.84 -8.58
N HIS A 17 -4.62 -12.52 -8.76
CA HIS A 17 -5.87 -11.77 -8.90
C HIS A 17 -6.70 -12.24 -10.11
N ALA A 18 -6.06 -12.46 -11.27
CA ALA A 18 -6.74 -12.88 -12.48
C ALA A 18 -7.23 -14.33 -12.45
N ASN A 19 -6.56 -15.22 -11.70
CA ASN A 19 -6.80 -16.67 -11.74
C ASN A 19 -7.41 -17.25 -10.46
N ARG A 20 -7.54 -16.49 -9.36
CA ARG A 20 -8.09 -16.99 -8.10
C ARG A 20 -9.27 -16.15 -7.61
N LEU A 21 -10.35 -16.84 -7.25
CA LEU A 21 -11.54 -16.28 -6.59
C LEU A 21 -11.35 -16.09 -5.07
N GLU A 22 -10.27 -16.62 -4.48
CA GLU A 22 -10.01 -16.45 -3.06
C GLU A 22 -9.61 -15.01 -2.75
N ASP A 23 -10.44 -14.39 -1.92
CA ASP A 23 -10.16 -13.10 -1.32
C ASP A 23 -8.89 -13.16 -0.45
N PHE A 24 -8.29 -12.00 -0.20
CA PHE A 24 -7.19 -11.88 0.76
C PHE A 24 -7.57 -10.85 1.82
N SER A 25 -7.07 -11.09 3.03
CA SER A 25 -7.20 -10.15 4.13
C SER A 25 -5.82 -9.64 4.51
N PHE A 26 -5.72 -8.32 4.68
CA PHE A 26 -4.67 -7.71 5.47
C PHE A 26 -5.13 -7.82 6.94
N LEU A 27 -4.52 -8.72 7.71
CA LEU A 27 -4.63 -8.62 9.17
C LEU A 27 -3.95 -7.29 9.55
N GLY A 28 -4.51 -6.53 10.50
CA GLY A 28 -4.15 -5.14 10.86
C GLY A 28 -2.69 -4.88 11.33
N THR A 29 -1.78 -5.80 11.06
CA THR A 29 -0.32 -5.71 11.27
C THR A 29 0.47 -6.10 10.00
N THR A 30 -0.17 -6.04 8.82
CA THR A 30 0.47 -6.45 7.57
C THR A 30 1.05 -5.24 6.84
N PHE A 31 2.27 -5.42 6.32
CA PHE A 31 2.98 -4.42 5.56
C PHE A 31 3.50 -4.97 4.23
N VAL A 32 3.65 -4.09 3.24
CA VAL A 32 4.16 -4.39 1.90
C VAL A 32 5.60 -3.89 1.84
N ARG A 33 6.56 -4.83 1.83
CA ARG A 33 8.00 -4.50 1.81
C ARG A 33 8.49 -4.21 0.42
N HIS A 34 9.41 -3.25 0.32
CA HIS A 34 10.02 -2.87 -0.95
C HIS A 34 8.97 -2.62 -2.03
N SER A 35 7.89 -1.95 -1.62
CA SER A 35 6.77 -1.65 -2.49
C SER A 35 7.24 -0.86 -3.71
N CYS A 36 6.52 -0.99 -4.83
CA CYS A 36 6.63 -0.07 -5.96
C CYS A 36 5.34 0.75 -6.08
N ILE A 37 5.42 1.87 -6.78
CA ILE A 37 4.29 2.78 -6.99
C ILE A 37 3.15 2.02 -7.68
N GLU A 38 3.47 1.18 -8.67
CA GLU A 38 2.49 0.44 -9.47
C GLU A 38 1.67 -0.52 -8.60
N LEU A 39 2.33 -1.26 -7.69
CA LEU A 39 1.64 -2.14 -6.77
C LEU A 39 0.79 -1.36 -5.75
N ALA A 40 1.31 -0.26 -5.21
CA ALA A 40 0.59 0.57 -4.25
C ALA A 40 -0.65 1.24 -4.88
N GLN A 41 -0.50 1.78 -6.10
CA GLN A 41 -1.61 2.31 -6.90
C GLN A 41 -2.67 1.24 -7.15
N TRP A 42 -2.25 0.07 -7.63
CA TRP A 42 -3.16 -1.02 -7.92
C TRP A 42 -3.93 -1.48 -6.67
N LEU A 43 -3.25 -1.58 -5.53
CA LEU A 43 -3.86 -1.91 -4.26
C LEU A 43 -4.91 -0.88 -3.83
N LEU A 44 -4.56 0.42 -3.87
CA LEU A 44 -5.50 1.49 -3.53
C LEU A 44 -6.71 1.50 -4.47
N CYS A 45 -6.54 1.23 -5.77
CA CYS A 45 -7.65 1.23 -6.72
C CYS A 45 -8.62 0.04 -6.54
N HIS A 46 -8.11 -1.14 -6.16
CA HIS A 46 -8.92 -2.37 -6.12
C HIS A 46 -9.33 -2.80 -4.70
N TYR A 47 -8.65 -2.31 -3.66
CA TYR A 47 -8.78 -2.82 -2.29
C TYR A 47 -8.64 -1.72 -1.23
N ALA A 48 -8.98 -0.46 -1.53
CA ALA A 48 -8.91 0.65 -0.57
C ALA A 48 -9.57 0.33 0.79
N ASP A 49 -10.73 -0.33 0.77
CA ASP A 49 -11.49 -0.75 1.95
C ASP A 49 -10.73 -1.74 2.85
N LYS A 50 -9.82 -2.52 2.27
CA LYS A 50 -9.04 -3.55 2.98
C LYS A 50 -7.64 -3.08 3.37
N LEU A 51 -7.27 -1.88 2.96
CA LEU A 51 -5.94 -1.30 3.22
C LEU A 51 -5.90 -0.45 4.48
N ASP A 52 -7.02 -0.29 5.19
CA ASP A 52 -7.03 0.43 6.46
C ASP A 52 -6.03 -0.17 7.46
N GLY A 53 -5.08 0.66 7.92
CA GLY A 53 -3.98 0.25 8.77
C GLY A 53 -2.85 -0.51 8.07
N CYS A 54 -2.88 -0.68 6.75
CA CYS A 54 -1.80 -1.32 6.00
C CYS A 54 -0.62 -0.36 5.80
N GLU A 55 0.60 -0.84 6.09
CA GLU A 55 1.83 -0.05 5.96
C GLU A 55 2.61 -0.42 4.68
N PHE A 56 3.14 0.58 3.99
CA PHE A 56 4.04 0.45 2.84
C PHE A 56 5.44 0.86 3.27
N GLU A 57 6.38 -0.08 3.24
CA GLU A 57 7.81 0.23 3.43
C GLU A 57 8.40 0.72 2.11
N VAL A 58 8.83 1.98 2.10
CA VAL A 58 9.42 2.66 0.96
C VAL A 58 10.85 3.04 1.31
N PRO A 59 11.88 2.67 0.52
CA PRO A 59 13.24 3.14 0.76
C PRO A 59 13.30 4.68 0.79
N THR A 60 14.02 5.27 1.74
CA THR A 60 14.20 6.74 1.84
C THR A 60 14.84 7.31 0.57
N SER A 61 15.68 6.51 -0.10
CA SER A 61 16.30 6.85 -1.38
C SER A 61 15.32 6.91 -2.56
N ASN A 62 14.15 6.27 -2.46
CA ASN A 62 13.11 6.33 -3.48
C ASN A 62 12.24 7.58 -3.28
N TRP A 63 12.83 8.74 -3.56
CA TRP A 63 12.18 10.05 -3.39
C TRP A 63 10.86 10.15 -4.15
N ARG A 64 10.78 9.56 -5.36
CA ARG A 64 9.59 9.62 -6.22
C ARG A 64 8.42 8.89 -5.58
N PHE A 65 8.67 7.73 -4.98
CA PHE A 65 7.62 6.98 -4.32
C PHE A 65 7.21 7.65 -3.00
N ASN A 66 8.15 8.15 -2.21
CA ASN A 66 7.82 8.93 -1.01
C ASN A 66 6.99 10.18 -1.31
N GLU A 67 7.34 10.92 -2.38
CA GLU A 67 6.56 12.06 -2.84
C GLU A 67 5.17 11.65 -3.31
N TRP A 68 5.07 10.53 -4.03
CA TRP A 68 3.77 9.99 -4.45
C TRP A 68 2.89 9.63 -3.25
N CYS A 69 3.43 8.95 -2.23
CA CYS A 69 2.68 8.61 -1.02
C CYS A 69 2.10 9.85 -0.33
N ALA A 70 2.90 10.92 -0.24
CA ALA A 70 2.44 12.20 0.32
C ALA A 70 1.32 12.84 -0.52
N LYS A 71 1.34 12.68 -1.85
CA LYS A 71 0.31 13.21 -2.77
C LYS A 71 -1.01 12.46 -2.70
N VAL A 72 -0.98 11.16 -2.40
CA VAL A 72 -2.19 10.32 -2.28
C VAL A 72 -2.72 10.24 -0.85
N ASN A 73 -2.35 11.21 0.01
CA ASN A 73 -2.79 11.33 1.40
C ASN A 73 -2.50 10.08 2.28
N LEU A 74 -1.46 9.30 1.95
CA LEU A 74 -0.95 8.29 2.88
C LEU A 74 -0.22 8.99 4.04
N HIS A 75 -0.39 8.49 5.25
CA HIS A 75 0.24 9.09 6.43
C HIS A 75 1.62 8.49 6.64
N ARG A 76 2.60 9.33 6.97
CA ARG A 76 3.93 8.83 7.34
C ARG A 76 3.86 8.31 8.78
N ALA A 77 3.92 6.99 8.95
CA ALA A 77 3.82 6.34 10.27
C ALA A 77 5.17 6.36 11.01
N ARG A 78 6.25 6.00 10.32
CA ARG A 78 7.59 5.91 10.90
C ARG A 78 8.67 6.11 9.86
N GLU A 79 9.79 6.69 10.26
CA GLU A 79 10.94 6.95 9.40
C GLU A 79 12.20 6.41 10.08
N TYR A 80 12.98 5.66 9.32
CA TYR A 80 14.30 5.15 9.69
C TYR A 80 15.30 5.58 8.64
N ASP A 81 16.60 5.48 8.94
CA ASP A 81 17.69 5.90 8.05
C ASP A 81 17.55 5.36 6.61
N ALA A 82 17.07 4.12 6.45
CA ALA A 82 16.96 3.45 5.15
C ALA A 82 15.53 3.32 4.60
N SER A 83 14.48 3.52 5.41
CA SER A 83 13.10 3.34 4.97
C SER A 83 12.09 4.25 5.67
N THR A 84 11.14 4.75 4.90
CA THR A 84 9.96 5.48 5.33
C THR A 84 8.75 4.57 5.20
N TRP A 85 7.93 4.51 6.24
CA TRP A 85 6.74 3.69 6.29
C TRP A 85 5.51 4.58 6.18
N TRP A 86 4.65 4.25 5.23
CA TRP A 86 3.44 4.99 4.92
C TRP A 86 2.23 4.13 5.23
N VAL A 87 1.25 4.64 5.98
CA VAL A 87 0.03 3.92 6.35
C VAL A 87 -1.16 4.48 5.56
N CYS A 88 -2.01 3.58 5.11
CA CYS A 88 -3.32 3.93 4.57
C CYS A 88 -4.33 3.96 5.72
N GLU A 89 -4.87 5.14 6.03
CA GLU A 89 -5.97 5.29 6.98
C GLU A 89 -7.23 5.65 6.20
N SER A 90 -8.23 4.77 6.25
CA SER A 90 -9.52 4.94 5.56
C SER A 90 -10.27 6.19 6.06
N ALA A 91 -9.91 6.74 7.21
CA ALA A 91 -10.51 7.94 7.78
C ALA A 91 -10.24 9.22 6.97
N VAL A 92 -9.21 9.25 6.10
CA VAL A 92 -8.81 10.47 5.38
C VAL A 92 -9.27 10.50 3.92
N LEU A 93 -9.54 9.35 3.32
CA LEU A 93 -10.12 9.29 1.97
C LEU A 93 -11.57 9.80 1.89
N GLN A 94 -12.23 10.04 3.03
CA GLN A 94 -13.58 10.63 3.10
C GLN A 94 -13.58 12.14 3.38
N LEU A 95 -12.42 12.77 3.66
CA LEU A 95 -12.39 14.18 4.08
C LEU A 95 -12.35 15.18 2.90
N GLU A 96 -12.18 14.71 1.67
CA GLU A 96 -12.13 15.56 0.47
C GLU A 96 -13.46 15.65 -0.30
N GLU A 97 -14.53 14.99 0.16
CA GLU A 97 -15.89 15.11 -0.42
C GLU A 97 -16.87 15.81 0.52
N GLN A 98 -16.61 17.08 0.84
CA GLN A 98 -17.68 17.98 1.30
C GLN A 98 -17.71 19.28 0.47
N PRO A 99 -18.87 19.63 -0.13
CA PRO A 99 -19.05 20.78 -1.02
C PRO A 99 -19.04 22.14 -0.32
#